data_AF-A0A946Y669-F1
#
_entry.id   AF-A0A946Y669-F1
#
_cell.length_a   1.000
_cell.length_b   1.000
_cell.length_c   1.000
_cell.angle_alpha   90.00
_cell.angle_beta   90.00
_cell.angle_gamma   90.00
#
_symmetry.space_group_name_H-M   'P 1'
#
loop_
_entity.id
_entity.type
_entity.pdbx_description
1 polymer ?
#
loop_
_entity_poly.entity_id
_entity_poly.type
_entity_poly.pdbx_seq_one_letter_code
_entity_poly.pdbx_strand_id
1 'polypeptide(L)'
;SGDEFGFLPMLFGGFVLYASYYGCDQTQAQRILSAKDMKDARTLLFANGVLRFPLVLLYCFVGLIVGVAIMNDPSLAARIPADKPDYMMPIFIIERLPHGVIGLLLVAILAAAMSSLSSAVNSLAAVTMEDLSVLGAKPQSPKQEVIWARIVSIFWGIVILIMSLFAGSIAPTVIEAINKVGSALYGPILAVFLLGMLSKRVNGAGASVGLIVGVAVNLYLWKAQPQVFWMWWNFIGLVVTGVIALVVSAFSKPPKADTPVAEHGSTMISIAKSPYAIALLGIFLLIVVFSTYLKDAQSWFTG
;
A
#
# COMPACT_ATOMS: atom_id res chain seq x y z
N SER A 1 4.55 24.01 11.55
CA SER A 1 4.15 22.62 11.90
C SER A 1 4.07 21.72 10.67
N GLY A 2 4.95 21.89 9.66
CA GLY A 2 4.84 21.26 8.34
C GLY A 2 5.70 20.01 8.10
N ASP A 3 6.10 19.29 9.16
CA ASP A 3 7.00 18.14 9.04
C ASP A 3 6.28 16.77 8.92
N GLU A 4 4.95 16.75 8.92
CA GLU A 4 4.17 15.49 8.81
C GLU A 4 4.50 14.75 7.51
N PHE A 5 4.51 15.46 6.37
CA PHE A 5 4.96 14.93 5.08
C PHE A 5 6.47 15.12 4.85
N GLY A 6 7.24 15.27 5.92
CA GLY A 6 8.70 15.47 5.87
C GLY A 6 9.46 14.26 5.31
N PHE A 7 10.73 14.49 4.97
CA PHE A 7 11.57 13.47 4.35
C PHE A 7 11.72 12.19 5.19
N LEU A 8 11.88 12.30 6.51
CA LEU A 8 12.13 11.16 7.39
C LEU A 8 10.92 10.20 7.53
N PRO A 9 9.70 10.67 7.85
CA PRO A 9 8.52 9.81 7.85
C PRO A 9 8.31 9.13 6.49
N MET A 10 8.53 9.85 5.39
CA MET A 10 8.39 9.30 4.04
C MET A 10 9.47 8.27 3.71
N LEU A 11 10.70 8.50 4.13
CA LEU A 11 11.81 7.58 3.90
C LEU A 11 11.58 6.29 4.69
N PHE A 12 11.41 6.35 6.00
CA PHE A 12 11.31 5.14 6.83
C PHE A 12 9.93 4.51 6.75
N GLY A 13 8.88 5.29 6.96
CA GLY A 13 7.51 4.80 6.94
C GLY A 13 7.04 4.43 5.52
N GLY A 14 7.37 5.27 4.53
CA GLY A 14 7.03 4.98 3.13
C GLY A 14 7.81 3.79 2.57
N PHE A 15 9.08 3.61 2.95
CA PHE A 15 9.83 2.40 2.59
C PHE A 15 9.13 1.14 3.11
N VAL A 16 8.75 1.12 4.40
CA VAL A 16 8.06 -0.02 5.00
C VAL A 16 6.70 -0.25 4.36
N LEU A 17 5.91 0.81 4.13
CA LEU A 17 4.62 0.73 3.46
C LEU A 17 4.76 0.09 2.08
N TYR A 18 5.69 0.57 1.25
CA TYR A 18 5.88 0.06 -0.10
C TYR A 18 6.52 -1.32 -0.15
N ALA A 19 7.45 -1.62 0.76
CA ALA A 19 8.02 -2.96 0.89
C ALA A 19 6.92 -3.97 1.26
N SER A 20 6.01 -3.62 2.17
CA SER A 20 4.86 -4.46 2.50
C SER A 20 3.88 -4.55 1.33
N TYR A 21 3.59 -3.46 0.64
CA TYR A 21 2.66 -3.45 -0.49
C TYR A 21 3.13 -4.35 -1.65
N TYR A 22 4.41 -4.29 -2.03
CA TYR A 22 4.91 -5.12 -3.12
C TYR A 22 5.35 -6.53 -2.68
N GLY A 23 5.72 -6.70 -1.41
CA GLY A 23 6.25 -7.96 -0.89
C GLY A 23 5.24 -8.87 -0.22
N CYS A 24 4.19 -8.30 0.40
CA CYS A 24 3.26 -9.04 1.25
C CYS A 24 1.79 -8.92 0.80
N ASP A 25 1.46 -8.00 -0.12
CA ASP A 25 0.08 -7.84 -0.61
C ASP A 25 -0.25 -8.92 -1.65
N GLN A 26 -1.37 -9.60 -1.43
CA GLN A 26 -1.81 -10.68 -2.30
C GLN A 26 -2.11 -10.20 -3.74
N THR A 27 -2.64 -8.99 -3.91
CA THR A 27 -2.93 -8.45 -5.25
C THR A 27 -1.66 -8.32 -6.09
N GLN A 28 -0.54 -7.97 -5.44
CA GLN A 28 0.75 -7.83 -6.10
C GLN A 28 1.39 -9.21 -6.32
N ALA A 29 1.36 -10.08 -5.31
CA ALA A 29 1.86 -11.44 -5.43
C ALA A 29 1.21 -12.19 -6.60
N GLN A 30 -0.11 -12.11 -6.75
CA GLN A 30 -0.84 -12.75 -7.86
C GLN A 30 -0.40 -12.23 -9.23
N ARG A 31 -0.13 -10.93 -9.37
CA ARG A 31 0.35 -10.34 -10.64
C ARG A 31 1.75 -10.83 -10.98
N ILE A 32 2.63 -10.92 -9.98
CA ILE A 32 4.01 -11.36 -10.16
C ILE A 32 4.05 -12.86 -10.51
N LEU A 33 3.25 -13.69 -9.83
CA LEU A 33 3.16 -15.14 -10.08
C LEU A 33 2.52 -15.49 -11.41
N SER A 34 1.76 -14.57 -12.01
CA SER A 34 1.19 -14.72 -13.35
C SER A 34 2.17 -14.34 -14.47
N ALA A 35 3.37 -13.84 -14.13
CA ALA A 35 4.41 -13.58 -15.11
C ALA A 35 4.93 -14.90 -15.69
N LYS A 36 5.29 -14.88 -16.98
CA LYS A 36 5.74 -16.07 -17.71
C LYS A 36 7.02 -16.67 -17.11
N ASP A 37 7.93 -15.81 -16.68
CA ASP A 37 9.19 -16.21 -16.06
C ASP A 37 9.73 -15.12 -15.10
N MET A 38 10.84 -15.43 -14.43
CA MET A 38 11.49 -14.53 -13.47
C MET A 38 12.03 -13.24 -14.10
N LYS A 39 12.37 -13.25 -15.40
CA LYS A 39 12.85 -12.05 -16.10
C LYS A 39 11.69 -11.09 -16.34
N ASP A 40 10.53 -11.61 -16.75
CA ASP A 40 9.31 -10.82 -16.93
C ASP A 40 8.81 -10.26 -15.60
N ALA A 41 8.83 -11.06 -14.52
CA ALA A 41 8.50 -10.60 -13.18
C ALA A 41 9.39 -9.41 -12.72
N ARG A 42 10.70 -9.50 -12.92
CA ARG A 42 11.64 -8.41 -12.60
C ARG A 42 11.42 -7.17 -13.45
N THR A 43 11.15 -7.37 -14.74
CA THR A 43 10.87 -6.27 -15.68
C THR A 43 9.58 -5.55 -15.30
N LEU A 44 8.55 -6.29 -14.90
CA LEU A 44 7.30 -5.74 -14.40
C LEU A 44 7.50 -4.90 -13.14
N LEU A 45 8.26 -5.39 -12.16
CA LEU A 45 8.59 -4.64 -10.94
C LEU A 45 9.41 -3.39 -11.23
N PHE A 46 10.42 -3.50 -12.11
CA PHE A 46 11.22 -2.37 -12.54
C PHE A 46 10.37 -1.31 -13.23
N ALA A 47 9.54 -1.70 -14.19
CA ALA A 47 8.64 -0.80 -14.91
C ALA A 47 7.65 -0.12 -13.96
N ASN A 48 7.11 -0.83 -12.98
CA ASN A 48 6.27 -0.24 -11.93
C ASN A 48 7.02 0.84 -11.15
N GLY A 49 8.25 0.58 -10.73
CA GLY A 49 9.08 1.55 -10.02
C GLY A 49 9.36 2.81 -10.86
N VAL A 50 9.75 2.65 -12.12
CA VAL A 50 10.10 3.76 -13.01
C VAL A 50 8.87 4.57 -13.43
N LEU A 51 7.79 3.92 -13.87
CA LEU A 51 6.60 4.60 -14.41
C LEU A 51 5.75 5.28 -13.33
N ARG A 52 5.88 4.86 -12.07
CA ARG A 52 5.13 5.44 -10.97
C ARG A 52 5.49 6.91 -10.71
N PHE A 53 6.76 7.28 -10.83
CA PHE A 53 7.19 8.66 -10.60
C PHE A 53 6.58 9.67 -11.60
N PRO A 54 6.72 9.51 -12.94
CA PRO A 54 6.11 10.42 -13.90
C PRO A 54 4.58 10.40 -13.85
N LEU A 55 3.96 9.24 -13.57
CA LEU A 55 2.53 9.14 -13.27
C LEU A 55 2.14 10.09 -12.14
N VAL A 56 2.81 9.98 -10.98
CA VAL A 56 2.48 10.77 -9.79
C VAL A 56 2.65 12.27 -10.08
N LEU A 57 3.73 12.66 -10.75
CA LEU A 57 3.94 14.03 -11.19
C LEU A 57 2.80 14.53 -12.09
N LEU A 58 2.31 13.71 -13.01
CA LEU A 58 1.21 14.07 -13.90
C LEU A 58 -0.06 14.40 -13.10
N TYR A 59 -0.45 13.57 -12.13
CA TYR A 59 -1.67 13.84 -11.35
C TYR A 59 -1.50 15.04 -10.43
N CYS A 60 -0.30 15.23 -9.84
CA CYS A 60 0.02 16.43 -9.07
C CYS A 60 -0.10 17.69 -9.94
N PHE A 61 0.43 17.64 -11.16
CA PHE A 61 0.37 18.75 -12.10
C PHE A 61 -1.08 19.06 -12.52
N VAL A 62 -1.88 18.05 -12.82
CA VAL A 62 -3.31 18.22 -13.10
C VAL A 62 -4.03 18.81 -11.88
N GLY A 63 -3.72 18.34 -10.67
CA GLY A 63 -4.26 18.87 -9.42
C GLY A 63 -3.95 20.35 -9.23
N LEU A 64 -2.72 20.80 -9.57
CA LEU A 64 -2.35 22.21 -9.54
C LEU A 64 -3.13 23.04 -10.56
N ILE A 65 -3.29 22.56 -11.80
CA ILE A 65 -4.07 23.25 -12.83
C ILE A 65 -5.51 23.44 -12.36
N VAL A 66 -6.13 22.37 -11.83
CA VAL A 66 -7.51 22.42 -11.34
C VAL A 66 -7.62 23.32 -10.11
N GLY A 67 -6.65 23.25 -9.19
CA GLY A 67 -6.58 24.13 -8.03
C GLY A 67 -6.54 25.62 -8.42
N VAL A 68 -5.67 25.99 -9.36
CA VAL A 68 -5.57 27.37 -9.88
C VAL A 68 -6.87 27.79 -10.59
N ALA A 69 -7.47 26.89 -11.37
CA ALA A 69 -8.73 27.19 -12.05
C ALA A 69 -9.88 27.46 -11.06
N ILE A 70 -9.95 26.69 -9.97
CA ILE A 70 -10.95 26.87 -8.90
C ILE A 70 -10.69 28.18 -8.14
N MET A 71 -9.43 28.50 -7.82
CA MET A 71 -9.09 29.74 -7.10
C MET A 71 -9.45 31.00 -7.90
N ASN A 72 -9.41 30.93 -9.23
CA ASN A 72 -9.76 32.04 -10.12
C ASN A 72 -11.26 32.13 -10.43
N ASP A 73 -12.07 31.17 -10.00
CA ASP A 73 -13.53 31.16 -10.23
C ASP A 73 -14.29 30.94 -8.91
N PRO A 74 -14.71 32.02 -8.24
CA PRO A 74 -15.46 31.95 -7.00
C PRO A 74 -16.78 31.16 -7.10
N SER A 75 -17.39 31.11 -8.29
CA SER A 75 -18.64 30.38 -8.50
C SER A 75 -18.43 28.87 -8.49
N LEU A 76 -17.31 28.41 -9.04
CA LEU A 76 -16.88 27.02 -9.02
C LEU A 76 -16.42 26.62 -7.61
N ALA A 77 -15.65 27.48 -6.94
CA ALA A 77 -15.20 27.26 -5.57
C ALA A 77 -16.37 27.09 -4.58
N ALA A 78 -17.44 27.87 -4.73
CA ALA A 78 -18.62 27.79 -3.86
C ALA A 78 -19.37 26.45 -3.95
N ARG A 79 -19.16 25.67 -5.02
CA ARG A 79 -19.77 24.33 -5.19
C ARG A 79 -19.00 23.22 -4.49
N ILE A 80 -17.74 23.46 -4.13
CA ILE A 80 -16.88 22.44 -3.50
C ILE A 80 -17.05 22.54 -1.99
N PRO A 81 -17.47 21.46 -1.30
CA PRO A 81 -17.53 21.46 0.16
C PRO A 81 -16.14 21.69 0.75
N ALA A 82 -16.01 22.66 1.66
CA ALA A 82 -14.73 23.04 2.24
C ALA A 82 -14.03 21.90 3.00
N ASP A 83 -14.80 20.95 3.51
CA ASP A 83 -14.37 19.76 4.25
C ASP A 83 -14.04 18.56 3.34
N LYS A 84 -14.25 18.66 2.02
CA LYS A 84 -14.09 17.52 1.09
C LYS A 84 -13.24 17.89 -0.14
N PRO A 85 -11.92 17.96 0.00
CA PRO A 85 -11.00 18.29 -1.10
C PRO A 85 -11.11 17.35 -2.30
N ASP A 86 -11.45 16.08 -2.08
CA ASP A 86 -11.56 15.08 -3.16
C ASP A 86 -12.67 15.40 -4.18
N TYR A 87 -13.60 16.30 -3.85
CA TYR A 87 -14.67 16.74 -4.76
C TYR A 87 -14.20 17.77 -5.79
N MET A 88 -13.00 18.34 -5.64
CA MET A 88 -12.43 19.32 -6.58
C MET A 88 -12.39 18.78 -8.01
N MET A 89 -11.84 17.57 -8.19
CA MET A 89 -11.70 16.97 -9.53
C MET A 89 -13.05 16.60 -10.16
N PRO A 90 -13.97 15.86 -9.50
CA PRO A 90 -15.28 15.56 -10.07
C PRO A 90 -16.09 16.81 -10.43
N ILE A 91 -16.11 17.83 -9.58
CA ILE A 91 -16.85 19.07 -9.82
C ILE A 91 -16.23 19.82 -11.01
N PHE A 92 -14.91 19.92 -11.09
CA PHE A 92 -14.23 20.52 -12.24
C PHE A 92 -14.56 19.80 -13.55
N ILE A 93 -14.57 18.46 -13.55
CA ILE A 93 -14.89 17.67 -14.75
C ILE A 93 -16.29 18.01 -15.25
N ILE A 94 -17.29 18.01 -14.36
CA ILE A 94 -18.70 18.18 -14.74
C ILE A 94 -19.00 19.63 -15.16
N GLU A 95 -18.43 20.61 -14.47
CA GLU A 95 -18.76 22.03 -14.69
C GLU A 95 -17.92 22.69 -15.79
N ARG A 96 -16.70 22.17 -16.07
CA ARG A 96 -15.74 22.85 -16.96
C ARG A 96 -15.43 22.13 -18.26
N LEU A 97 -15.64 20.82 -18.36
CA LEU A 97 -15.26 20.05 -19.54
C LEU A 97 -16.41 19.88 -20.55
N PRO A 98 -16.11 19.70 -21.85
CA PRO A 98 -17.12 19.42 -22.85
C PRO A 98 -17.83 18.08 -22.60
N HIS A 99 -19.12 18.00 -22.92
CA HIS A 99 -19.96 16.82 -22.64
C HIS A 99 -19.38 15.49 -23.15
N GLY A 100 -18.73 15.46 -24.33
CA GLY A 100 -18.07 14.25 -24.85
C GLY A 100 -16.87 13.79 -23.99
N VAL A 101 -16.10 14.73 -23.46
CA VAL A 101 -14.95 14.45 -22.59
C VAL A 101 -15.41 13.97 -21.22
N ILE A 102 -16.47 14.57 -20.67
CA ILE A 102 -17.09 14.12 -19.42
C ILE A 102 -17.45 12.65 -19.50
N GLY A 103 -18.15 12.24 -20.57
CA GLY A 103 -18.54 10.84 -20.77
C GLY A 103 -17.34 9.89 -20.81
N LEU A 104 -16.29 10.25 -21.56
CA LEU A 104 -15.06 9.44 -21.63
C LEU A 104 -14.35 9.32 -20.27
N LEU A 105 -14.23 10.42 -19.53
CA LEU A 105 -13.60 10.42 -18.22
C LEU A 105 -14.39 9.61 -17.19
N LEU A 106 -15.72 9.74 -17.17
CA LEU A 106 -16.56 8.95 -16.27
C LEU A 106 -16.42 7.45 -16.55
N VAL A 107 -16.44 7.04 -17.82
CA VAL A 107 -16.22 5.64 -18.21
C VAL A 107 -14.83 5.17 -17.78
N ALA A 108 -13.78 5.98 -18.01
CA ALA A 108 -12.41 5.63 -17.62
C ALA A 108 -12.25 5.47 -16.10
N ILE A 109 -12.82 6.39 -15.32
CA ILE A 109 -12.78 6.34 -13.84
C ILE A 109 -13.53 5.11 -13.33
N LEU A 110 -14.72 4.84 -13.86
CA LEU A 110 -15.51 3.66 -13.46
C LEU A 110 -14.79 2.36 -13.84
N ALA A 111 -14.20 2.28 -15.03
CA ALA A 111 -13.42 1.11 -15.45
C ALA A 111 -12.19 0.89 -14.56
N ALA A 112 -11.46 1.94 -14.22
CA ALA A 112 -10.31 1.86 -13.32
C ALA A 112 -10.71 1.43 -11.89
N ALA A 113 -11.84 1.94 -11.39
CA ALA A 113 -12.40 1.54 -10.10
C ALA A 113 -12.85 0.07 -10.10
N MET A 114 -13.57 -0.37 -11.14
CA MET A 114 -14.02 -1.77 -11.27
C MET A 114 -12.84 -2.74 -11.38
N SER A 115 -11.79 -2.39 -12.13
CA SER A 115 -10.58 -3.20 -12.24
C SER A 115 -9.90 -3.38 -10.87
N SER A 116 -9.76 -2.29 -10.11
CA SER A 116 -9.15 -2.32 -8.77
C SER A 116 -10.00 -3.12 -7.78
N LEU A 117 -11.32 -2.91 -7.78
CA LEU A 117 -12.25 -3.61 -6.89
C LEU A 117 -12.29 -5.11 -7.20
N SER A 118 -12.33 -5.49 -8.48
CA SER A 118 -12.29 -6.90 -8.90
C SER A 118 -11.01 -7.59 -8.42
N SER A 119 -9.85 -6.91 -8.55
CA SER A 119 -8.58 -7.43 -8.05
C SER A 119 -8.61 -7.62 -6.53
N ALA A 120 -9.14 -6.66 -5.77
CA ALA A 120 -9.21 -6.74 -4.30
C ALA A 120 -10.13 -7.88 -3.83
N VAL A 121 -11.33 -8.01 -4.41
CA VAL A 121 -12.28 -9.09 -4.09
C VAL A 121 -11.69 -10.46 -4.44
N ASN A 122 -11.04 -10.58 -5.59
CA ASN A 122 -10.38 -11.82 -6.00
C ASN A 122 -9.25 -12.23 -5.04
N SER A 123 -8.42 -11.28 -4.63
CA SER A 123 -7.33 -11.54 -3.68
C SER A 123 -7.85 -11.92 -2.30
N LEU A 124 -8.88 -11.24 -1.78
CA LEU A 124 -9.52 -11.59 -0.51
C LEU A 124 -10.14 -12.99 -0.57
N ALA A 125 -10.80 -13.33 -1.68
CA ALA A 125 -11.36 -14.66 -1.87
C ALA A 125 -10.29 -15.75 -1.94
N ALA A 126 -9.20 -15.51 -2.65
CA ALA A 126 -8.07 -16.44 -2.73
C ALA A 126 -7.43 -16.69 -1.36
N VAL A 127 -7.16 -15.64 -0.58
CA VAL A 127 -6.58 -15.78 0.78
C VAL A 127 -7.54 -16.52 1.69
N THR A 128 -8.83 -16.18 1.68
CA THR A 128 -9.82 -16.84 2.53
C THR A 128 -9.96 -18.33 2.18
N MET A 129 -9.93 -18.69 0.89
CA MET A 129 -9.99 -20.08 0.45
C MET A 129 -8.77 -20.90 0.90
N GLU A 130 -7.58 -20.29 0.88
CA GLU A 130 -6.35 -20.90 1.38
C GLU A 130 -6.41 -21.08 2.90
N ASP A 131 -6.82 -20.04 3.64
CA ASP A 131 -6.95 -20.08 5.10
C ASP A 131 -7.95 -21.16 5.56
N LEU A 132 -9.11 -21.26 4.91
CA LEU A 132 -10.09 -22.32 5.17
C LEU A 132 -9.50 -23.72 4.91
N SER A 133 -8.69 -23.86 3.86
CA SER A 133 -8.04 -25.12 3.53
C SER A 133 -7.02 -25.53 4.59
N VAL A 134 -6.25 -24.58 5.13
CA VAL A 134 -5.33 -24.81 6.27
C VAL A 134 -6.07 -25.20 7.54
N LEU A 135 -7.28 -24.67 7.75
CA LEU A 135 -8.17 -25.04 8.87
C LEU A 135 -8.90 -26.39 8.66
N GLY A 136 -8.67 -27.07 7.54
CA GLY A 136 -9.25 -28.38 7.22
C GLY A 136 -10.57 -28.33 6.43
N ALA A 137 -11.08 -27.14 6.11
CA ALA A 137 -12.28 -26.93 5.30
C ALA A 137 -11.90 -26.79 3.82
N LYS A 138 -11.63 -27.92 3.15
CA LYS A 138 -11.20 -27.94 1.74
C LYS A 138 -12.32 -28.39 0.79
N PRO A 139 -12.52 -27.70 -0.35
CA PRO A 139 -13.38 -28.19 -1.42
C PRO A 139 -12.94 -29.57 -1.92
N GLN A 140 -13.89 -30.48 -2.14
CA GLN A 140 -13.62 -31.86 -2.56
C GLN A 140 -13.64 -32.04 -4.08
N SER A 141 -14.03 -31.01 -4.82
CA SER A 141 -14.07 -31.04 -6.30
C SER A 141 -13.83 -29.66 -6.91
N PRO A 142 -13.34 -29.57 -8.17
CA PRO A 142 -13.16 -28.29 -8.86
C PRO A 142 -14.45 -27.46 -8.96
N LYS A 143 -15.61 -28.13 -9.11
CA LYS A 143 -16.92 -27.45 -9.12
C LYS A 143 -17.22 -26.80 -7.78
N GLN A 144 -16.95 -27.50 -6.68
CA GLN A 144 -17.15 -26.99 -5.34
C GLN A 144 -16.21 -25.82 -5.04
N GLU A 145 -14.96 -25.90 -5.47
CA GLU A 145 -13.96 -24.83 -5.31
C GLU A 145 -14.44 -23.52 -5.97
N VAL A 146 -14.95 -23.58 -7.21
CA VAL A 146 -15.50 -22.41 -7.90
C VAL A 146 -16.72 -21.85 -7.18
N ILE A 147 -17.62 -22.71 -6.67
CA ILE A 147 -18.80 -22.26 -5.91
C ILE A 147 -18.38 -21.54 -4.63
N TRP A 148 -17.44 -22.12 -3.89
CA TRP A 148 -16.93 -21.53 -2.64
C TRP A 148 -16.24 -20.19 -2.90
N ALA A 149 -15.37 -20.12 -3.91
CA ALA A 149 -14.72 -18.88 -4.31
C ALA A 149 -15.74 -17.78 -4.68
N ARG A 150 -16.84 -18.12 -5.37
CA ARG A 150 -17.92 -17.16 -5.68
C ARG A 150 -18.65 -16.70 -4.42
N ILE A 151 -19.00 -17.62 -3.51
CA ILE A 151 -19.66 -17.27 -2.25
C ILE A 151 -18.79 -16.34 -1.41
N VAL A 152 -17.51 -16.67 -1.26
CA VAL A 152 -16.54 -15.84 -0.54
C VAL A 152 -16.35 -14.48 -1.22
N SER A 153 -16.33 -14.43 -2.55
CA SER A 153 -16.26 -13.17 -3.30
C SER A 153 -17.48 -12.28 -3.03
N ILE A 154 -18.69 -12.86 -3.03
CA ILE A 154 -19.93 -12.14 -2.70
C ILE A 154 -19.88 -11.64 -1.25
N PHE A 155 -19.45 -12.49 -0.31
CA PHE A 155 -19.28 -12.13 1.09
C PHE A 155 -18.38 -10.90 1.26
N TRP A 156 -17.17 -10.92 0.68
CA TRP A 156 -16.26 -9.78 0.75
C TRP A 156 -16.79 -8.55 0.01
N GLY A 157 -17.50 -8.73 -1.11
CA GLY A 157 -18.19 -7.63 -1.79
C GLY A 157 -19.21 -6.92 -0.88
N ILE A 158 -20.02 -7.69 -0.14
CA ILE A 158 -20.97 -7.14 0.85
C ILE A 158 -20.23 -6.44 1.99
N VAL A 159 -19.16 -7.05 2.52
CA VAL A 159 -18.34 -6.43 3.59
C VAL A 159 -17.74 -5.10 3.12
N ILE A 160 -17.18 -5.04 1.93
CA ILE A 160 -16.63 -3.80 1.34
C ILE A 160 -17.72 -2.75 1.16
N LEU A 161 -18.91 -3.13 0.67
CA LEU A 161 -20.05 -2.22 0.54
C LEU A 161 -20.47 -1.63 1.88
N ILE A 162 -20.60 -2.46 2.93
CA ILE A 162 -20.94 -1.99 4.28
C ILE A 162 -19.83 -1.06 4.80
N MET A 163 -18.57 -1.44 4.63
CA MET A 163 -17.44 -0.63 5.12
C MET A 163 -17.29 0.69 4.39
N SER A 164 -17.70 0.77 3.13
CA SER A 164 -17.69 2.01 2.35
C SER A 164 -18.56 3.11 2.99
N LEU A 165 -19.62 2.75 3.71
CA LEU A 165 -20.51 3.70 4.41
C LEU A 165 -19.80 4.45 5.54
N PHE A 166 -18.72 3.88 6.10
CA PHE A 166 -17.98 4.46 7.21
C PHE A 166 -16.65 5.10 6.78
N ALA A 167 -16.21 4.87 5.53
CA ALA A 167 -14.90 5.28 5.03
C ALA A 167 -14.66 6.80 5.10
N GLY A 168 -15.71 7.62 4.91
CA GLY A 168 -15.62 9.08 4.95
C GLY A 168 -15.29 9.67 6.32
N SER A 169 -15.29 8.88 7.40
CA SER A 169 -14.97 9.34 8.75
C SER A 169 -13.50 9.10 9.17
N ILE A 170 -12.71 8.43 8.32
CA ILE A 170 -11.34 8.00 8.66
C ILE A 170 -10.34 9.15 8.54
N ALA A 171 -10.45 9.94 7.49
CA ALA A 171 -9.60 11.08 7.18
C ALA A 171 -10.30 12.05 6.19
N PRO A 172 -9.85 13.32 6.09
CA PRO A 172 -10.42 14.31 5.17
C PRO A 172 -10.32 13.93 3.68
N THR A 173 -9.31 13.12 3.31
CA THR A 173 -9.12 12.66 1.94
C THR A 173 -9.06 11.13 1.85
N VAL A 174 -9.50 10.57 0.72
CA VAL A 174 -9.45 9.13 0.43
C VAL A 174 -8.01 8.62 0.44
N ILE A 175 -7.05 9.41 -0.08
CA ILE A 175 -5.62 9.05 -0.10
C ILE A 175 -5.05 8.98 1.32
N GLU A 176 -5.45 9.89 2.20
CA GLU A 176 -5.03 9.81 3.61
C GLU A 176 -5.69 8.63 4.31
N ALA A 177 -6.98 8.40 4.08
CA ALA A 177 -7.72 7.30 4.71
C ALA A 177 -7.12 5.93 4.38
N ILE A 178 -6.84 5.64 3.10
CA ILE A 178 -6.27 4.36 2.68
C ILE A 178 -4.87 4.15 3.27
N ASN A 179 -4.04 5.19 3.28
CA ASN A 179 -2.68 5.07 3.81
C ASN A 179 -2.66 4.99 5.34
N LYS A 180 -3.57 5.66 6.04
CA LYS A 180 -3.70 5.58 7.49
C LYS A 180 -4.13 4.18 7.95
N VAL A 181 -5.13 3.59 7.27
CA VAL A 181 -5.53 2.19 7.50
C VAL A 181 -4.38 1.23 7.18
N GLY A 182 -3.74 1.38 6.01
CA GLY A 182 -2.60 0.56 5.62
C GLY A 182 -1.45 0.64 6.62
N SER A 183 -1.12 1.84 7.10
CA SER A 183 0.00 2.07 8.02
C SER A 183 -0.18 1.43 9.39
N ALA A 184 -1.43 1.20 9.80
CA ALA A 184 -1.71 0.44 11.02
C ALA A 184 -1.30 -1.03 10.90
N LEU A 185 -1.28 -1.60 9.68
CA LEU A 185 -1.14 -3.04 9.43
C LEU A 185 0.16 -3.44 8.72
N TYR A 186 0.64 -2.63 7.77
CA TYR A 186 1.75 -3.01 6.88
C TYR A 186 3.07 -3.24 7.60
N GLY A 187 3.42 -2.39 8.58
CA GLY A 187 4.63 -2.56 9.37
C GLY A 187 4.72 -3.93 10.09
N PRO A 188 3.72 -4.27 10.93
CA PRO A 188 3.65 -5.56 11.59
C PRO A 188 3.66 -6.77 10.63
N ILE A 189 2.92 -6.69 9.51
CA ILE A 189 2.88 -7.77 8.51
C ILE A 189 4.27 -7.99 7.89
N LEU A 190 4.93 -6.91 7.47
CA LEU A 190 6.27 -6.99 6.87
C LEU A 190 7.28 -7.58 7.85
N ALA A 191 7.21 -7.23 9.14
CA ALA A 191 8.10 -7.78 10.14
C ALA A 191 7.96 -9.30 10.27
N VAL A 192 6.73 -9.83 10.33
CA VAL A 192 6.50 -11.29 10.37
C VAL A 192 7.01 -11.96 9.10
N PHE A 193 6.75 -11.38 7.94
CA PHE A 193 7.18 -11.92 6.66
C PHE A 193 8.72 -12.00 6.56
N LEU A 194 9.41 -10.91 6.91
CA LEU A 194 10.88 -10.87 6.94
C LEU A 194 11.45 -11.87 7.96
N LEU A 195 10.87 -11.97 9.16
CA LEU A 195 11.34 -12.94 10.15
C LEU A 195 11.11 -14.38 9.71
N GLY A 196 9.98 -14.68 9.06
CA GLY A 196 9.71 -16.00 8.48
C GLY A 196 10.68 -16.37 7.36
N MET A 197 11.11 -15.39 6.55
CA MET A 197 12.08 -15.61 5.47
C MET A 197 13.54 -15.70 5.95
N LEU A 198 13.92 -14.88 6.93
CA LEU A 198 15.32 -14.61 7.27
C LEU A 198 15.76 -15.19 8.62
N SER A 199 14.84 -15.47 9.54
CA SER A 199 15.18 -15.92 10.89
C SER A 199 14.98 -17.42 11.07
N LYS A 200 16.02 -18.12 11.52
CA LYS A 200 15.95 -19.53 11.95
C LYS A 200 15.40 -19.71 13.37
N ARG A 201 15.26 -18.62 14.12
CA ARG A 201 14.92 -18.65 15.55
C ARG A 201 13.45 -18.34 15.84
N VAL A 202 12.80 -17.55 14.98
CA VAL A 202 11.42 -17.12 15.20
C VAL A 202 10.46 -18.26 14.89
N ASN A 203 9.62 -18.61 15.85
CA ASN A 203 8.59 -19.64 15.73
C ASN A 203 7.20 -19.03 15.54
N GLY A 204 6.22 -19.85 15.17
CA GLY A 204 4.85 -19.40 14.90
C GLY A 204 4.21 -18.65 16.07
N ALA A 205 4.44 -19.08 17.32
CA ALA A 205 3.92 -18.40 18.50
C ALA A 205 4.51 -16.99 18.66
N GLY A 206 5.82 -16.83 18.50
CA GLY A 206 6.48 -15.53 18.57
C GLY A 206 6.04 -14.60 17.45
N ALA A 207 5.94 -15.11 16.21
CA ALA A 207 5.41 -14.35 15.08
C ALA A 207 3.99 -13.84 15.33
N SER A 208 3.08 -14.71 15.81
CA SER A 208 1.70 -14.34 16.11
C SER A 208 1.59 -13.31 17.25
N VAL A 209 2.32 -13.51 18.35
CA VAL A 209 2.32 -12.55 19.47
C VAL A 209 2.92 -11.21 19.03
N GLY A 210 4.02 -11.22 18.27
CA GLY A 210 4.61 -10.01 17.72
C GLY A 210 3.67 -9.24 16.80
N LEU A 211 2.92 -9.95 15.94
CA LEU A 211 1.94 -9.34 15.05
C LEU A 211 0.81 -8.66 15.85
N ILE A 212 0.22 -9.39 16.80
CA ILE A 212 -0.87 -8.89 17.64
C ILE A 212 -0.42 -7.65 18.42
N VAL A 213 0.76 -7.70 19.05
CA VAL A 213 1.29 -6.58 19.84
C VAL A 213 1.62 -5.38 18.95
N GLY A 214 2.25 -5.57 17.79
CA GLY A 214 2.58 -4.47 16.89
C GLY A 214 1.35 -3.77 16.33
N VAL A 215 0.33 -4.54 15.92
CA VAL A 215 -0.96 -3.96 15.49
C VAL A 215 -1.63 -3.25 16.67
N ALA A 216 -1.65 -3.83 17.87
CA ALA A 216 -2.22 -3.20 19.05
C ALA A 216 -1.53 -1.87 19.41
N VAL A 217 -0.20 -1.80 19.31
CA VAL A 217 0.56 -0.55 19.50
C VAL A 217 0.18 0.48 18.44
N ASN A 218 0.08 0.10 17.17
CA ASN A 218 -0.33 1.02 16.11
C ASN A 218 -1.76 1.55 16.32
N LEU A 219 -2.69 0.69 16.73
CA LEU A 219 -4.07 1.11 17.06
C LEU A 219 -4.11 2.00 18.31
N TYR A 220 -3.25 1.75 19.29
CA TYR A 220 -3.06 2.64 20.44
C TYR A 220 -2.54 4.01 19.98
N LEU A 221 -1.53 4.06 19.12
CA LEU A 221 -1.02 5.32 18.57
C LEU A 221 -2.10 6.08 17.80
N TRP A 222 -2.88 5.38 16.96
CA TRP A 222 -4.02 5.98 16.27
C TRP A 222 -4.97 6.66 17.25
N LYS A 223 -5.41 5.96 18.30
CA LYS A 223 -6.47 6.46 19.19
C LYS A 223 -5.95 7.45 20.24
N ALA A 224 -4.77 7.20 20.79
CA ALA A 224 -4.27 7.90 21.98
C ALA A 224 -3.19 8.93 21.67
N GLN A 225 -2.52 8.85 20.50
CA GLN A 225 -1.41 9.73 20.14
C GLN A 225 -1.60 10.30 18.71
N PRO A 226 -2.67 11.07 18.45
CA PRO A 226 -2.99 11.59 17.13
C PRO A 226 -1.92 12.53 16.55
N GLN A 227 -1.02 13.06 17.39
CA GLN A 227 0.13 13.86 16.96
C GLN A 227 1.23 13.04 16.29
N VAL A 228 1.23 11.70 16.43
CA VAL A 228 2.16 10.83 15.72
C VAL A 228 1.61 10.61 14.32
N PHE A 229 2.24 11.27 13.34
CA PHE A 229 1.89 11.12 11.93
C PHE A 229 1.87 9.64 11.53
N TRP A 230 0.77 9.21 10.90
CA TRP A 230 0.44 7.80 10.67
C TRP A 230 1.48 7.04 9.87
N MET A 231 2.30 7.72 9.06
CA MET A 231 3.36 7.08 8.29
C MET A 231 4.42 6.44 9.19
N TRP A 232 4.66 6.99 10.39
CA TRP A 232 5.56 6.41 11.38
C TRP A 232 5.06 5.07 11.95
N TRP A 233 3.75 4.81 11.93
CA TRP A 233 3.19 3.55 12.43
C TRP A 233 3.69 2.34 11.64
N ASN A 234 4.05 2.53 10.36
CA ASN A 234 4.72 1.49 9.57
C ASN A 234 6.05 1.08 10.21
N PHE A 235 6.93 2.05 10.44
CA PHE A 235 8.26 1.78 10.99
C PHE A 235 8.19 1.30 12.44
N ILE A 236 7.35 1.95 13.26
CA ILE A 236 7.14 1.57 14.67
C ILE A 236 6.59 0.14 14.75
N GLY A 237 5.53 -0.15 14.01
CA GLY A 237 4.91 -1.48 13.99
C GLY A 237 5.88 -2.56 13.53
N LEU A 238 6.71 -2.28 12.52
CA LEU A 238 7.77 -3.20 12.08
C LEU A 238 8.77 -3.50 13.20
N VAL A 239 9.29 -2.48 13.86
CA VAL A 239 10.27 -2.64 14.95
C VAL A 239 9.65 -3.36 16.15
N VAL A 240 8.46 -2.94 16.60
CA VAL A 240 7.77 -3.53 17.75
C VAL A 240 7.45 -5.00 17.49
N THR A 241 6.85 -5.33 16.35
CA THR A 241 6.56 -6.72 15.99
C THR A 241 7.84 -7.54 15.91
N GLY A 242 8.90 -7.00 15.29
CA GLY A 242 10.18 -7.67 15.18
C GLY A 242 10.79 -8.01 16.54
N VAL A 243 10.86 -7.03 17.44
CA VAL A 243 11.42 -7.19 18.79
C VAL A 243 10.60 -8.19 19.61
N ILE A 244 9.27 -8.05 19.64
CA ILE A 244 8.40 -8.94 20.42
C ILE A 244 8.48 -10.37 19.89
N ALA A 245 8.47 -10.57 18.57
CA ALA A 245 8.59 -11.90 17.99
C ALA A 245 9.92 -12.56 18.35
N LEU A 246 11.02 -11.82 18.29
CA LEU A 246 12.35 -12.32 18.69
C LEU A 246 12.42 -12.65 20.18
N VAL A 247 11.90 -11.78 21.05
CA VAL A 247 11.88 -11.99 22.50
C VAL A 247 11.05 -13.22 22.86
N VAL A 248 9.81 -13.32 22.37
CA VAL A 248 8.91 -14.45 22.67
C VAL A 248 9.48 -15.76 22.13
N SER A 249 10.04 -15.75 20.92
CA SER A 249 10.69 -16.95 20.36
C SER A 249 12.00 -17.30 21.07
N ALA A 250 12.68 -16.36 21.72
CA ALA A 250 13.86 -16.67 22.51
C ALA A 250 13.55 -17.50 23.78
N PHE A 251 12.35 -17.35 24.34
CA PHE A 251 11.86 -18.12 25.50
C PHE A 251 11.05 -19.36 25.12
N SER A 252 10.82 -19.60 23.83
CA SER A 252 10.01 -20.71 23.32
C SER A 252 10.87 -21.75 22.59
N LYS A 253 10.33 -22.94 22.37
CA LYS A 253 11.03 -23.97 21.59
C LYS A 253 11.32 -23.47 20.17
N PRO A 254 12.53 -23.72 19.63
CA PRO A 254 12.86 -23.32 18.27
C PRO A 254 11.92 -24.01 17.26
N PRO A 255 11.73 -23.42 16.07
CA PRO A 255 10.97 -24.04 14.99
C PRO A 255 11.48 -25.44 14.66
N LYS A 256 10.60 -26.33 14.18
CA LYS A 256 11.03 -27.62 13.63
C LYS A 256 11.95 -27.38 12.42
N ALA A 257 13.03 -28.17 12.33
CA ALA A 257 14.11 -28.01 11.34
C ALA A 257 13.67 -28.03 9.87
N ASP A 258 12.46 -28.51 9.58
CA ASP A 258 11.88 -28.60 8.24
C ASP A 258 11.27 -27.27 7.73
N THR A 259 11.44 -26.15 8.47
CA THR A 259 11.06 -24.84 7.95
C THR A 259 12.10 -24.39 6.92
N PRO A 260 11.74 -24.23 5.63
CA PRO A 260 12.70 -23.83 4.61
C PRO A 260 13.13 -22.38 4.87
N VAL A 261 14.26 -22.20 5.54
CA VAL A 261 14.96 -20.91 5.56
C VAL A 261 15.75 -20.83 4.27
N ALA A 262 15.38 -19.89 3.41
CA ALA A 262 16.02 -19.79 2.11
C ALA A 262 17.54 -19.53 2.28
N GLU A 263 18.34 -20.19 1.45
CA GLU A 263 19.80 -20.02 1.45
C GLU A 263 20.17 -18.62 0.94
N HIS A 264 20.38 -17.70 1.87
CA HIS A 264 20.26 -16.25 1.60
C HIS A 264 21.57 -15.47 1.44
N GLY A 265 22.74 -16.04 1.78
CA GLY A 265 24.00 -15.28 1.84
C GLY A 265 24.47 -14.77 0.47
N SER A 266 24.47 -15.62 -0.55
CA SER A 266 24.94 -15.28 -1.91
C SER A 266 23.86 -14.57 -2.75
N THR A 267 22.59 -14.88 -2.51
CA THR A 267 21.45 -14.41 -3.32
C THR A 267 21.12 -12.93 -3.07
N MET A 268 21.17 -12.45 -1.82
CA MET A 268 20.88 -11.04 -1.50
C MET A 268 21.93 -10.08 -2.07
N ILE A 269 23.22 -10.44 -1.97
CA ILE A 269 24.33 -9.66 -2.54
C ILE A 269 24.24 -9.65 -4.07
N SER A 270 23.83 -10.77 -4.68
CA SER A 270 23.61 -10.88 -6.12
C SER A 270 22.44 -9.99 -6.59
N ILE A 271 21.34 -9.94 -5.84
CA ILE A 271 20.18 -9.08 -6.15
C ILE A 271 20.53 -7.60 -6.02
N ALA A 272 21.25 -7.19 -4.97
CA ALA A 272 21.68 -5.81 -4.77
C ALA A 272 22.60 -5.30 -5.90
N LYS A 273 23.37 -6.21 -6.53
CA LYS A 273 24.23 -5.91 -7.68
C LYS A 273 23.53 -6.07 -9.03
N SER A 274 22.24 -6.39 -9.05
CA SER A 274 21.46 -6.49 -10.28
C SER A 274 21.42 -5.13 -11.00
N PRO A 275 21.50 -5.09 -12.35
CA PRO A 275 21.36 -3.84 -13.09
C PRO A 275 20.05 -3.10 -12.78
N TYR A 276 18.97 -3.83 -12.47
CA TYR A 276 17.70 -3.25 -12.06
C TYR A 276 17.80 -2.50 -10.72
N ALA A 277 18.47 -3.08 -9.72
CA ALA A 277 18.62 -2.48 -8.40
C ALA A 277 19.48 -1.20 -8.47
N ILE A 278 20.58 -1.26 -9.23
CA ILE A 278 21.46 -0.10 -9.46
C ILE A 278 20.70 1.02 -10.19
N ALA A 279 19.94 0.68 -11.23
CA ALA A 279 19.14 1.65 -11.98
C ALA A 279 18.07 2.30 -11.09
N LEU A 280 17.36 1.53 -10.26
CA LEU A 280 16.36 2.05 -9.34
C LEU A 280 16.97 2.96 -8.26
N LEU A 281 18.14 2.60 -7.72
CA LEU A 281 18.89 3.47 -6.81
C LEU A 281 19.33 4.77 -7.48
N GLY A 282 19.82 4.69 -8.72
CA GLY A 282 20.16 5.87 -9.52
C GLY A 282 18.96 6.77 -9.75
N ILE A 283 17.81 6.21 -10.12
CA ILE A 283 16.55 6.94 -10.28
C ILE A 283 16.10 7.58 -8.97
N PHE A 284 16.19 6.85 -7.85
CA PHE A 284 15.87 7.39 -6.53
C PHE A 284 16.74 8.60 -6.18
N LEU A 285 18.06 8.51 -6.39
CA LEU A 285 18.97 9.63 -6.16
C LEU A 285 18.67 10.82 -7.07
N LEU A 286 18.36 10.57 -8.35
CA LEU A 286 17.94 11.61 -9.29
C LEU A 286 16.66 12.31 -8.82
N ILE A 287 15.67 11.55 -8.33
CA ILE A 287 14.43 12.10 -7.78
C ILE A 287 14.72 12.96 -6.55
N VAL A 288 15.60 12.52 -5.66
CA VAL A 288 15.99 13.31 -4.47
C VAL A 288 16.64 14.62 -4.90
N VAL A 289 17.62 14.57 -5.81
CA VAL A 289 18.30 15.78 -6.33
C VAL A 289 17.33 16.72 -7.04
N PHE A 290 16.43 16.17 -7.88
CA PHE A 290 15.39 16.95 -8.55
C PHE A 290 14.44 17.61 -7.54
N SER A 291 14.06 16.90 -6.48
CA SER A 291 13.17 17.40 -5.43
C SER A 291 13.83 18.49 -4.60
N THR A 292 15.13 18.36 -4.28
CA THR A 292 15.88 19.43 -3.61
C THR A 292 16.00 20.66 -4.49
N TYR A 293 16.28 20.47 -5.79
CA TYR A 293 16.34 21.58 -6.74
C TYR A 293 15.00 22.31 -6.88
N LEU A 294 13.88 21.59 -6.91
CA LEU A 294 12.54 22.18 -6.90
C LEU A 294 12.27 23.01 -5.64
N LYS A 295 12.70 22.52 -4.47
CA LYS A 295 12.56 23.25 -3.20
C LYS A 295 13.35 24.55 -3.22
N ASP A 296 14.56 24.52 -3.77
CA ASP A 296 15.38 25.72 -3.95
C ASP A 296 14.77 26.67 -4.98
N ALA A 297 14.21 26.15 -6.08
CA ALA A 297 13.52 26.95 -7.09
C ALA A 297 12.23 27.60 -6.55
N GLN A 298 11.52 26.97 -5.61
CA GLN A 298 10.35 27.58 -4.95
C GLN A 298 10.73 28.89 -4.23
N SER A 299 11.95 28.95 -3.65
CA SER A 299 12.45 30.17 -3.01
C SER A 299 12.66 31.33 -4.00
N TRP A 300 12.83 31.04 -5.30
CA TRP A 300 12.95 32.04 -6.36
C TRP A 300 11.61 32.65 -6.77
N PHE A 301 10.49 31.94 -6.53
CA PHE A 301 9.15 32.42 -6.87
C PHE A 301 8.43 33.09 -5.69
N THR A 302 8.88 32.86 -4.46
CA THR A 302 8.34 33.47 -3.24
C THR A 302 9.19 34.62 -2.69
N GLY A 303 10.23 35.03 -3.42
CA GLY A 303 11.12 36.14 -3.10
C GLY A 303 10.72 37.43 -3.79
#